data_AF-A0A193QNV2-F1
#
_entry.id   AF-A0A193QNV2-F1
#
_cell.length_a   1.000
_cell.length_b   1.000
_cell.length_c   1.000
_cell.angle_alpha   90.00
_cell.angle_beta   90.00
_cell.angle_gamma   90.00
#
_symmetry.space_group_name_H-M   'P 1'
#
loop_
_entity.id
_entity.type
_entity.pdbx_description
1 polymer ?
#
loop_
_entity_poly.entity_id
_entity_poly.type
_entity_poly.pdbx_seq_one_letter_code
_entity_poly.pdbx_strand_id
1 'polypeptide(L)'
;MKLLNEDDIDFISVGASFLSSGGGGDPYIGKKLVIQEIEKNGPIKLASIDEFSQNDLVVAIGGIGSPAIIIEKIPNGEEAEDAFLLMEHYLNKKISAIYPIEIGGINSLLPLAAASRVGLPVVDVDTMGRAFPEYHMTTLSIGGISASPFIVIDSMKNSCIIHTKNNLMAEKIARDSCNEMGGAAFYLPIQ
;
A
#
# COMPACT_ATOMS: atom_id res chain seq x y z
N MET A 1 14.81 -8.87 -13.06
CA MET A 1 13.90 -9.01 -11.91
C MET A 1 14.57 -9.79 -10.78
N LYS A 2 14.82 -9.13 -9.65
CA LYS A 2 15.32 -9.78 -8.41
C LYS A 2 14.15 -10.50 -7.73
N LEU A 3 14.41 -11.58 -7.00
CA LEU A 3 13.42 -12.24 -6.16
C LEU A 3 13.68 -11.89 -4.69
N LEU A 4 12.63 -11.54 -3.95
CA LEU A 4 12.67 -11.31 -2.51
C LEU A 4 12.20 -12.57 -1.79
N ASN A 5 13.06 -13.13 -0.96
CA ASN A 5 12.75 -14.25 -0.08
C ASN A 5 12.55 -13.78 1.38
N GLU A 6 12.31 -14.70 2.30
CA GLU A 6 12.11 -14.39 3.72
C GLU A 6 13.27 -13.62 4.36
N ASP A 7 14.53 -13.95 4.02
CA ASP A 7 15.70 -13.23 4.53
C ASP A 7 15.73 -11.78 4.02
N ASP A 8 15.36 -11.54 2.75
CA ASP A 8 15.22 -10.17 2.23
C ASP A 8 14.15 -9.39 3.02
N ILE A 9 13.03 -10.03 3.39
CA ILE A 9 11.97 -9.40 4.19
C ILE A 9 12.46 -9.03 5.59
N ASP A 10 13.32 -9.85 6.20
CA ASP A 10 13.96 -9.55 7.46
C ASP A 10 14.79 -8.27 7.38
N PHE A 11 15.61 -8.12 6.33
CA PHE A 11 16.40 -6.91 6.11
C PHE A 11 15.53 -5.69 5.77
N ILE A 12 14.49 -5.85 4.94
CA ILE A 12 13.56 -4.77 4.60
C ILE A 12 12.83 -4.29 5.85
N SER A 13 12.38 -5.20 6.71
CA SER A 13 11.70 -4.84 7.97
C SER A 13 12.59 -4.00 8.89
N VAL A 14 13.87 -4.36 9.04
CA VAL A 14 14.83 -3.58 9.83
C VAL A 14 15.12 -2.23 9.16
N GLY A 15 15.35 -2.22 7.84
CA GLY A 15 15.59 -1.00 7.08
C GLY A 15 14.42 -0.02 7.16
N ALA A 16 13.19 -0.51 6.98
CA ALA A 16 11.97 0.27 7.13
C ALA A 16 11.84 0.87 8.53
N SER A 17 12.17 0.10 9.58
CA SER A 17 12.14 0.59 10.97
C SER A 17 13.11 1.75 11.19
N PHE A 18 14.29 1.67 10.57
CA PHE A 18 15.34 2.67 10.72
C PHE A 18 15.04 3.94 9.90
N LEU A 19 14.56 3.78 8.66
CA LEU A 19 14.34 4.87 7.70
C LEU A 19 12.98 5.55 7.86
N SER A 20 12.02 4.95 8.58
CA SER A 20 10.67 5.50 8.76
C SER A 20 10.60 6.79 9.56
N SER A 21 11.70 7.25 10.17
CA SER A 21 11.70 8.46 10.99
C SER A 21 10.65 8.43 12.12
N GLY A 22 10.32 7.23 12.63
CA GLY A 22 9.33 6.99 13.68
C GLY A 22 7.88 6.86 13.21
N GLY A 23 7.62 6.92 11.90
CA GLY A 23 6.28 6.80 11.32
C GLY A 23 5.96 5.42 10.73
N GLY A 24 4.75 5.28 10.17
CA GLY A 24 4.35 4.10 9.41
C GLY A 24 4.07 2.83 10.21
N GLY A 25 4.03 2.88 11.55
CA GLY A 25 3.64 1.76 12.41
C GLY A 25 4.73 0.72 12.66
N ASP A 26 4.42 -0.29 13.48
CA ASP A 26 5.33 -1.40 13.80
C ASP A 26 5.39 -2.39 12.61
N PRO A 27 6.57 -2.71 12.07
CA PRO A 27 6.70 -3.66 10.97
C PRO A 27 6.40 -5.12 11.36
N TYR A 28 6.35 -5.48 12.64
CA TYR A 28 6.27 -6.87 13.10
C TYR A 28 5.09 -7.64 12.47
N ILE A 29 3.89 -7.06 12.50
CA ILE A 29 2.69 -7.68 11.91
C ILE A 29 2.83 -7.76 10.39
N GLY A 30 3.27 -6.67 9.75
CA GLY A 30 3.50 -6.63 8.31
C GLY A 30 4.48 -7.71 7.86
N LYS A 31 5.60 -7.88 8.57
CA LYS A 31 6.62 -8.90 8.29
C LYS A 31 6.02 -10.31 8.33
N LYS A 32 5.22 -10.60 9.35
CA LYS A 32 4.55 -11.91 9.47
C LYS A 32 3.59 -12.18 8.32
N LEU A 33 2.83 -11.16 7.89
CA LEU A 33 1.96 -11.28 6.73
C LEU A 33 2.76 -11.57 5.45
N VAL A 34 3.86 -10.86 5.20
CA VAL A 34 4.69 -11.08 4.00
C VAL A 34 5.29 -12.48 3.99
N ILE A 35 5.88 -12.93 5.11
CA ILE A 35 6.46 -14.29 5.23
C ILE A 35 5.38 -15.34 4.94
N GLN A 36 4.20 -15.21 5.53
CA GLN A 36 3.10 -16.14 5.30
C GLN A 36 2.68 -16.20 3.82
N GLU A 37 2.67 -15.07 3.11
CA GLU A 37 2.36 -15.07 1.68
C GLU A 37 3.50 -15.64 0.83
N ILE A 38 4.77 -15.42 1.20
CA ILE A 38 5.92 -16.06 0.54
C ILE A 38 5.89 -17.59 0.73
N GLU A 39 5.56 -18.08 1.93
CA GLU A 39 5.44 -19.52 2.20
C GLU A 39 4.37 -20.19 1.32
N LYS A 40 3.28 -19.47 1.02
CA LYS A 40 2.16 -19.98 0.20
C LYS A 40 2.41 -19.86 -1.30
N ASN A 41 2.93 -18.72 -1.74
CA ASN A 41 2.93 -18.33 -3.16
C ASN A 41 4.33 -18.30 -3.78
N GLY A 42 5.38 -18.41 -2.97
CA GLY A 42 6.77 -18.29 -3.37
C GLY A 42 7.30 -16.84 -3.26
N PRO A 43 8.55 -16.62 -3.69
CA PRO A 43 9.23 -15.34 -3.51
C PRO A 43 8.61 -14.21 -4.36
N ILE A 44 8.70 -12.99 -3.85
CA ILE A 44 8.12 -11.80 -4.49
C ILE A 44 9.06 -11.32 -5.59
N LYS A 45 8.51 -10.96 -6.75
CA LYS A 45 9.27 -10.36 -7.85
C LYS A 45 9.49 -8.88 -7.61
N LEU A 46 10.75 -8.45 -7.56
CA LEU A 46 11.14 -7.05 -7.51
C LEU A 46 11.56 -6.58 -8.91
N ALA A 47 10.84 -5.58 -9.43
CA ALA A 47 10.99 -5.01 -10.75
C ALA A 47 11.54 -3.57 -10.68
N SER A 48 12.33 -3.19 -11.68
CA SER A 48 12.67 -1.77 -11.90
C SER A 48 11.48 -1.03 -12.50
N ILE A 49 11.35 0.27 -12.21
CA ILE A 49 10.35 1.14 -12.85
C ILE A 49 10.53 1.19 -14.37
N ASP A 50 11.76 1.01 -14.87
CA ASP A 50 12.07 1.02 -16.31
C ASP A 50 11.52 -0.21 -17.07
N GLU A 51 11.02 -1.21 -16.35
CA GLU A 51 10.36 -2.40 -16.94
C GLU A 51 8.90 -2.11 -17.34
N PHE A 52 8.34 -0.95 -16.97
CA PHE A 52 6.95 -0.58 -17.20
C PHE A 52 6.80 0.55 -18.20
N SER A 53 5.72 0.49 -18.99
CA SER A 53 5.34 1.52 -19.95
C SER A 53 4.38 2.53 -19.32
N GLN A 54 4.17 3.68 -19.98
CA GLN A 54 3.15 4.66 -19.57
C GLN A 54 1.71 4.09 -19.64
N ASN A 55 1.51 2.99 -20.36
CA ASN A 55 0.22 2.33 -20.46
C ASN A 55 0.02 1.26 -19.40
N ASP A 56 1.02 0.94 -18.57
CA ASP A 56 0.84 0.04 -17.43
C ASP A 56 0.11 0.76 -16.30
N LEU A 57 -0.61 -0.01 -15.46
CA LEU A 57 -1.25 0.53 -14.27
C LEU A 57 -0.46 0.05 -13.06
N VAL A 58 0.33 0.94 -12.48
CA VAL A 58 1.18 0.65 -11.34
C VAL A 58 0.59 1.40 -10.15
N VAL A 59 0.15 0.70 -9.11
CA VAL A 59 -0.62 1.31 -8.03
C VAL A 59 0.10 1.23 -6.69
N ALA A 60 -0.09 2.25 -5.87
CA ALA A 60 0.31 2.20 -4.47
C ALA A 60 -0.81 1.58 -3.64
N ILE A 61 -0.45 0.85 -2.59
CA ILE A 61 -1.40 0.43 -1.56
C ILE A 61 -0.78 0.64 -0.19
N GLY A 62 -1.58 0.94 0.82
CA GLY A 62 -1.08 1.13 2.17
C GLY A 62 -2.19 1.07 3.22
N GLY A 63 -1.79 1.09 4.49
CA GLY A 63 -2.69 1.21 5.62
C GLY A 63 -2.90 2.66 6.03
N ILE A 64 -4.15 3.01 6.34
CA ILE A 64 -4.54 4.29 6.95
C ILE A 64 -5.22 4.02 8.29
N GLY A 65 -5.02 4.93 9.25
CA GLY A 65 -5.60 4.83 10.58
C GLY A 65 -4.55 4.75 11.68
N SER A 66 -4.93 4.15 12.81
CA SER A 66 -4.09 4.07 14.00
C SER A 66 -3.27 2.78 14.04
N PRO A 67 -1.93 2.85 14.16
CA PRO A 67 -1.10 1.66 14.38
C PRO A 67 -1.50 0.86 15.63
N ALA A 68 -2.00 1.54 16.68
CA ALA A 68 -2.46 0.89 17.89
C ALA A 68 -3.75 0.07 17.69
N ILE A 69 -4.54 0.39 16.67
CA ILE A 69 -5.75 -0.38 16.33
C ILE A 69 -5.37 -1.60 15.47
N ILE A 70 -4.42 -1.46 14.55
CA ILE A 70 -4.00 -2.54 13.65
C ILE A 70 -3.52 -3.80 14.41
N ILE A 71 -2.95 -3.64 15.61
CA ILE A 71 -2.53 -4.79 16.43
C ILE A 71 -3.71 -5.57 17.05
N GLU A 72 -4.89 -4.96 17.18
CA GLU A 72 -6.12 -5.60 17.67
C GLU A 72 -7.04 -6.01 16.50
N LYS A 73 -7.08 -5.19 15.45
CA LYS A 73 -7.85 -5.38 14.20
C LYS A 73 -6.88 -5.74 13.07
N ILE A 74 -6.32 -6.94 13.16
CA ILE A 74 -5.31 -7.45 12.22
C ILE A 74 -5.92 -7.55 10.81
N PRO A 75 -5.24 -7.03 9.76
CA PRO A 75 -5.66 -7.23 8.37
C PRO A 75 -5.81 -8.71 8.02
N ASN A 76 -6.90 -9.08 7.36
CA ASN A 76 -7.08 -10.46 6.90
C ASN A 76 -6.36 -10.74 5.57
N GLY A 77 -5.94 -9.68 4.87
CA GLY A 77 -5.18 -9.73 3.62
C GLY A 77 -6.05 -9.67 2.37
N GLU A 78 -7.37 -9.88 2.47
CA GLU A 78 -8.32 -9.78 1.36
C GLU A 78 -8.63 -8.33 1.02
N GLU A 79 -8.41 -7.38 1.94
CA GLU A 79 -8.70 -5.96 1.73
C GLU A 79 -7.96 -5.41 0.51
N ALA A 80 -6.70 -5.83 0.33
CA ALA A 80 -5.89 -5.42 -0.80
C ALA A 80 -6.42 -5.96 -2.13
N GLU A 81 -6.81 -7.25 -2.16
CA GLU A 81 -7.36 -7.88 -3.35
C GLU A 81 -8.70 -7.23 -3.76
N ASP A 82 -9.58 -6.99 -2.80
CA ASP A 82 -10.85 -6.31 -3.03
C ASP A 82 -10.64 -4.86 -3.51
N ALA A 83 -9.65 -4.13 -2.96
CA ALA A 83 -9.28 -2.80 -3.46
C ALA A 83 -8.76 -2.82 -4.90
N PHE A 84 -7.93 -3.81 -5.25
CA PHE A 84 -7.44 -4.00 -6.61
C PHE A 84 -8.59 -4.27 -7.57
N LEU A 85 -9.49 -5.20 -7.24
CA LEU A 85 -10.65 -5.51 -8.08
C LEU A 85 -11.56 -4.28 -8.29
N LEU A 86 -11.78 -3.49 -7.24
CA LEU A 86 -12.54 -2.24 -7.34
C LEU A 86 -11.87 -1.23 -8.28
N MET A 87 -10.55 -1.04 -8.15
CA MET A 87 -9.80 -0.12 -9.01
C MET A 87 -9.80 -0.60 -10.47
N GLU A 88 -9.55 -1.89 -10.70
CA GLU A 88 -9.54 -2.47 -12.04
C GLU A 88 -10.90 -2.37 -12.73
N HIS A 89 -11.98 -2.61 -11.99
CA HIS A 89 -13.35 -2.45 -12.49
C HIS A 89 -13.66 -0.98 -12.79
N TYR A 90 -13.30 -0.06 -11.89
CA TYR A 90 -13.53 1.37 -12.07
C TYR A 90 -12.82 1.92 -13.31
N LEU A 91 -11.57 1.51 -13.54
CA LEU A 91 -10.75 1.98 -14.66
C LEU A 91 -10.92 1.14 -15.93
N ASN A 92 -11.59 -0.01 -15.85
CA ASN A 92 -11.63 -1.03 -16.90
C ASN A 92 -10.21 -1.39 -17.40
N LYS A 93 -9.27 -1.57 -16.47
CA LYS A 93 -7.85 -1.78 -16.74
C LYS A 93 -7.22 -2.65 -15.65
N LYS A 94 -6.41 -3.63 -16.03
CA LYS A 94 -5.70 -4.51 -15.09
C LYS A 94 -4.50 -3.82 -14.46
N ILE A 95 -4.24 -4.11 -13.18
CA ILE A 95 -3.05 -3.64 -12.46
C ILE A 95 -1.86 -4.49 -12.91
N SER A 96 -0.79 -3.81 -13.31
CA SER A 96 0.46 -4.42 -13.78
C SER A 96 1.47 -4.66 -12.64
N ALA A 97 1.49 -3.79 -11.62
CA ALA A 97 2.41 -3.88 -10.49
C ALA A 97 1.96 -3.05 -9.29
N ILE A 98 2.59 -3.32 -8.15
CA ILE A 98 2.32 -2.65 -6.86
C ILE A 98 3.61 -1.98 -6.37
N TYR A 99 3.50 -0.90 -5.61
CA TYR A 99 4.64 -0.31 -4.92
C TYR A 99 4.25 0.24 -3.54
N PRO A 100 5.20 0.31 -2.60
CA PRO A 100 5.00 1.03 -1.36
C PRO A 100 4.95 2.54 -1.60
N ILE A 101 4.00 3.22 -0.96
CA ILE A 101 3.89 4.67 -1.04
C ILE A 101 5.04 5.39 -0.32
N GLU A 102 5.56 4.77 0.74
CA GLU A 102 6.54 5.33 1.67
C GLU A 102 7.41 4.22 2.28
N ILE A 103 8.56 4.61 2.83
CA ILE A 103 9.35 3.75 3.73
C ILE A 103 8.82 3.94 5.16
N GLY A 104 7.65 3.36 5.46
CA GLY A 104 7.01 3.40 6.78
C GLY A 104 6.81 1.99 7.33
N GLY A 105 7.08 1.72 8.62
CA GLY A 105 7.25 0.36 9.15
C GLY A 105 6.31 -0.72 8.59
N ILE A 106 5.01 -0.69 8.92
CA ILE A 106 4.04 -1.62 8.33
C ILE A 106 3.70 -1.30 6.87
N ASN A 107 3.68 -0.02 6.50
CA ASN A 107 3.37 0.45 5.13
C ASN A 107 4.42 0.08 4.07
N SER A 108 5.62 -0.34 4.50
CA SER A 108 6.66 -0.91 3.63
C SER A 108 6.41 -2.38 3.34
N LEU A 109 5.59 -3.06 4.17
CA LEU A 109 5.40 -4.50 4.17
C LEU A 109 4.02 -4.93 3.68
N LEU A 110 2.96 -4.17 3.99
CA LEU A 110 1.62 -4.41 3.44
C LEU A 110 1.59 -4.52 1.90
N PRO A 111 2.31 -3.66 1.13
CA PRO A 111 2.34 -3.76 -0.32
C PRO A 111 3.02 -5.05 -0.81
N LEU A 112 4.04 -5.53 -0.08
CA LEU A 112 4.73 -6.79 -0.40
C LEU A 112 3.80 -7.99 -0.18
N ALA A 113 3.06 -8.00 0.93
CA ALA A 113 2.09 -9.05 1.24
C ALA A 113 0.95 -9.05 0.20
N ALA A 114 0.44 -7.87 -0.15
CA ALA A 114 -0.57 -7.70 -1.18
C ALA A 114 -0.07 -8.23 -2.54
N ALA A 115 1.13 -7.85 -2.96
CA ALA A 115 1.72 -8.27 -4.23
C ALA A 115 1.97 -9.77 -4.30
N SER A 116 2.46 -10.38 -3.22
CA SER A 116 2.62 -11.83 -3.12
C SER A 116 1.28 -12.56 -3.28
N ARG A 117 0.23 -12.09 -2.57
CA ARG A 117 -1.12 -12.69 -2.62
C ARG A 117 -1.72 -12.67 -4.02
N VAL A 118 -1.60 -11.56 -4.75
CA VAL A 118 -2.19 -11.43 -6.10
C VAL A 118 -1.24 -11.82 -7.23
N GLY A 119 -0.01 -12.25 -6.92
CA GLY A 119 0.98 -12.69 -7.91
C GLY A 119 1.54 -11.58 -8.80
N LEU A 120 1.50 -10.32 -8.36
CA LEU A 120 2.02 -9.16 -9.08
C LEU A 120 3.43 -8.80 -8.62
N PRO A 121 4.27 -8.22 -9.49
CA PRO A 121 5.57 -7.71 -9.08
C PRO A 121 5.43 -6.44 -8.21
N VAL A 122 6.43 -6.25 -7.35
CA VAL A 122 6.65 -5.01 -6.62
C VAL A 122 7.67 -4.16 -7.36
N VAL A 123 7.38 -2.88 -7.56
CA VAL A 123 8.32 -1.93 -8.14
C VAL A 123 9.21 -1.36 -7.04
N ASP A 124 10.53 -1.33 -7.28
CA ASP A 124 11.55 -0.82 -6.35
C ASP A 124 11.59 0.72 -6.30
N VAL A 125 10.48 1.31 -5.86
CA VAL A 125 10.29 2.75 -5.70
C VAL A 125 9.41 3.04 -4.50
N ASP A 126 9.54 4.24 -3.95
CA ASP A 126 8.55 4.84 -3.08
C ASP A 126 8.39 6.32 -3.43
N THR A 127 7.37 6.98 -2.89
CA THR A 127 7.03 8.36 -3.29
C THR A 127 7.41 9.41 -2.25
N MET A 128 8.08 9.02 -1.16
CA MET A 128 8.37 9.88 -0.02
C MET A 128 9.84 9.82 0.47
N GLY A 129 10.56 8.72 0.24
CA GLY A 129 11.91 8.42 0.74
C GLY A 129 12.00 8.15 2.25
N ARG A 130 10.87 8.25 2.97
CA ARG A 130 10.70 8.11 4.43
C ARG A 130 9.21 8.07 4.74
N ALA A 131 8.82 7.91 6.01
CA ALA A 131 7.42 8.03 6.38
C ALA A 131 6.98 9.49 6.54
N PHE A 132 5.81 9.82 6.02
CA PHE A 132 5.08 11.06 6.28
C PHE A 132 3.63 10.75 6.66
N PRO A 133 2.97 11.63 7.43
CA PRO A 133 1.65 11.31 7.98
C PRO A 133 0.54 11.28 6.93
N GLU A 134 0.65 12.05 5.84
CA GLU A 134 -0.48 12.30 4.94
C GLU A 134 -0.10 12.12 3.46
N TYR A 135 -1.01 11.55 2.67
CA TYR A 135 -0.78 11.23 1.25
C TYR A 135 -0.38 12.46 0.42
N HIS A 136 -0.92 13.64 0.70
CA HIS A 136 -0.64 14.82 -0.11
C HIS A 136 0.83 15.30 -0.03
N MET A 137 1.65 14.69 0.84
CA MET A 137 3.08 14.98 1.00
C MET A 137 3.96 14.16 0.04
N THR A 138 3.37 13.31 -0.82
CA THR A 138 4.10 12.52 -1.81
C THR A 138 4.73 13.37 -2.90
N THR A 139 5.84 12.90 -3.45
CA THR A 139 6.46 13.47 -4.67
C THR A 139 5.49 13.52 -5.85
N LEU A 140 4.53 12.58 -5.92
CA LEU A 140 3.47 12.59 -6.93
C LEU A 140 2.50 13.76 -6.73
N SER A 141 2.12 14.05 -5.49
CA SER A 141 1.29 15.23 -5.17
C SER A 141 2.03 16.52 -5.50
N ILE A 142 3.34 16.60 -5.23
CA ILE A 142 4.20 17.73 -5.63
C ILE A 142 4.26 17.86 -7.15
N GLY A 143 4.31 16.72 -7.87
CA GLY A 143 4.25 16.64 -9.32
C GLY A 143 2.86 16.93 -9.92
N GLY A 144 1.85 17.22 -9.11
CA GLY A 144 0.49 17.53 -9.58
C GLY A 144 -0.33 16.31 -10.02
N ILE A 145 0.12 15.09 -9.70
CA ILE A 145 -0.60 13.86 -10.00
C ILE A 145 -1.77 13.71 -9.02
N SER A 146 -2.97 13.48 -9.55
CA SER A 146 -4.19 13.31 -8.78
C SER A 146 -4.24 11.93 -8.11
N ALA A 147 -4.59 11.89 -6.83
CA ALA A 147 -4.88 10.66 -6.10
C ALA A 147 -6.28 10.09 -6.38
N SER A 148 -7.14 10.83 -7.08
CA SER A 148 -8.55 10.48 -7.33
C SER A 148 -8.75 9.74 -8.65
N PRO A 149 -9.45 8.59 -8.69
CA PRO A 149 -10.17 7.95 -7.59
C PRO A 149 -9.26 7.42 -6.46
N PHE A 150 -9.68 7.65 -5.22
CA PHE A 150 -9.00 7.17 -4.01
C PHE A 150 -9.90 6.17 -3.30
N ILE A 151 -9.47 4.92 -3.23
CA ILE A 151 -10.22 3.83 -2.58
C ILE A 151 -9.84 3.76 -1.11
N VAL A 152 -10.84 3.55 -0.25
CA VAL A 152 -10.65 3.13 1.14
C VAL A 152 -11.49 1.90 1.39
N ILE A 153 -10.92 0.88 2.03
CA ILE A 153 -11.59 -0.38 2.33
C ILE A 153 -11.18 -0.93 3.70
N ASP A 154 -12.13 -1.49 4.46
CA ASP A 154 -11.86 -2.10 5.76
C ASP A 154 -11.83 -3.64 5.71
N SER A 155 -11.44 -4.25 6.83
CA SER A 155 -11.38 -5.72 6.99
C SER A 155 -12.73 -6.42 6.90
N MET A 156 -13.84 -5.67 6.94
CA MET A 156 -15.21 -6.17 6.77
C MET A 156 -15.71 -5.97 5.33
N LYS A 157 -14.83 -5.53 4.42
CA LYS A 157 -15.09 -5.26 3.00
C LYS A 157 -16.04 -4.08 2.74
N ASN A 158 -16.24 -3.21 3.74
CA ASN A 158 -16.88 -1.92 3.48
C ASN A 158 -15.89 -1.06 2.68
N SER A 159 -16.32 -0.51 1.55
CA SER A 159 -15.45 0.27 0.68
C SER A 159 -16.10 1.54 0.16
N CYS A 160 -15.29 2.54 -0.14
CA CYS A 160 -15.69 3.74 -0.84
C CYS A 160 -14.68 4.14 -1.91
N ILE A 161 -15.16 4.76 -2.99
CA ILE A 161 -14.33 5.38 -4.03
C ILE A 161 -14.54 6.89 -3.91
N ILE A 162 -13.47 7.60 -3.58
CA ILE A 162 -13.51 9.03 -3.28
C ILE A 162 -12.99 9.81 -4.49
N HIS A 163 -13.78 10.79 -4.93
CA HIS A 163 -13.38 11.79 -5.91
C HIS A 163 -13.26 13.15 -5.25
N THR A 164 -12.09 13.77 -5.37
CA THR A 164 -11.88 15.10 -4.80
C THR A 164 -11.17 16.03 -5.76
N LYS A 165 -11.24 17.31 -5.46
CA LYS A 165 -10.58 18.37 -6.24
C LYS A 165 -9.05 18.36 -6.11
N ASN A 166 -8.50 17.79 -5.03
CA ASN A 166 -7.07 17.78 -4.74
C ASN A 166 -6.72 16.73 -3.69
N ASN A 167 -5.44 16.36 -3.63
CA ASN A 167 -4.95 15.26 -2.79
C ASN A 167 -5.11 15.52 -1.28
N LEU A 168 -5.11 16.79 -0.84
CA LEU A 168 -5.39 17.14 0.55
C LEU A 168 -6.84 16.81 0.95
N MET A 169 -7.80 17.02 0.05
CA MET A 169 -9.19 16.64 0.31
C MET A 169 -9.39 15.13 0.24
N ALA A 170 -8.69 14.43 -0.67
CA ALA A 170 -8.71 12.96 -0.72
C ALA A 170 -8.27 12.38 0.63
N GLU A 171 -7.14 12.84 1.15
CA GLU A 171 -6.62 12.44 2.47
C GLU A 171 -7.64 12.66 3.60
N LYS A 172 -8.24 13.85 3.69
CA LYS A 172 -9.21 14.18 4.75
C LYS A 172 -10.43 13.27 4.73
N ILE A 173 -11.04 13.09 3.56
CA ILE A 173 -12.23 12.25 3.42
C ILE A 173 -11.87 10.77 3.65
N ALA A 174 -10.69 10.33 3.22
CA ALA A 174 -10.21 8.98 3.48
C ALA A 174 -10.04 8.71 4.98
N ARG A 175 -9.50 9.67 5.75
CA ARG A 175 -9.38 9.56 7.21
C ARG A 175 -10.74 9.53 7.91
N ASP A 176 -11.67 10.38 7.49
CA ASP A 176 -13.02 10.39 8.04
C ASP A 176 -13.72 9.04 7.77
N SER A 177 -13.57 8.49 6.57
CA SER A 177 -14.08 7.15 6.22
C SER A 177 -13.42 6.06 7.07
N CYS A 178 -12.10 6.13 7.27
CA CYS A 178 -11.35 5.20 8.11
C CYS A 178 -11.86 5.21 9.57
N ASN A 179 -12.28 6.37 10.10
CA ASN A 179 -12.82 6.44 11.46
C ASN A 179 -14.12 5.65 11.60
N GLU A 180 -15.05 5.82 10.65
CA GLU A 180 -16.31 5.05 10.61
C GLU A 180 -16.07 3.55 10.38
N MET A 181 -14.98 3.20 9.70
CA MET A 181 -14.51 1.83 9.52
C MET A 181 -13.82 1.24 10.77
N GLY A 182 -13.87 1.92 11.91
CA GLY A 182 -13.26 1.45 13.16
C GLY A 182 -11.77 1.74 13.29
N GLY A 183 -11.28 2.79 12.61
CA GLY A 183 -9.97 3.39 12.85
C GLY A 183 -8.76 2.69 12.22
N ALA A 184 -8.99 1.67 11.38
CA ALA A 184 -7.97 1.04 10.54
C ALA A 184 -8.59 0.50 9.25
N ALA A 185 -7.99 0.88 8.12
CA ALA A 185 -8.41 0.53 6.76
C ALA A 185 -7.20 0.49 5.82
N PHE A 186 -7.40 -0.04 4.62
CA PHE A 186 -6.46 0.08 3.50
C PHE A 186 -6.88 1.23 2.61
N TYR A 187 -5.92 1.82 1.92
CA TYR A 187 -6.17 2.80 0.88
C TYR A 187 -5.41 2.48 -0.41
N LEU A 188 -6.02 2.86 -1.53
CA LEU A 188 -5.47 2.70 -2.87
C LEU A 188 -5.82 3.94 -3.72
N PRO A 189 -4.87 4.86 -3.92
CA PRO A 189 -4.99 6.00 -4.83
C PRO A 189 -4.73 5.58 -6.29
N ILE A 190 -5.36 6.25 -7.26
CA ILE A 190 -4.90 6.15 -8.66
C ILE A 190 -3.58 6.90 -8.83
N GLN A 191 -2.60 6.27 -9.50
CA GLN A 191 -1.28 6.84 -9.79
C GLN A 191 -0.82 6.41 -11.18
#